data_AF-A0A4S2VKA0-F1
#
_entry.id   AF-A0A4S2VKA0-F1
#
_cell.length_a   1.000
_cell.length_b   1.000
_cell.length_c   1.000
_cell.angle_alpha   90.00
_cell.angle_beta   90.00
_cell.angle_gamma   90.00
#
_symmetry.space_group_name_H-M   'P 1'
#
loop_
_entity.id
_entity.type
_entity.pdbx_description
1 polymer ?
#
loop_
_entity_poly.entity_id
_entity_poly.type
_entity_poly.pdbx_seq_one_letter_code
_entity_poly.pdbx_strand_id
1 'polypeptide(L)'
;MSVRKVAAAAALSAALTASLAGCGGGSGTKDAGREARLGTPAASAPAASAPGAAAASRSPSPGAPGAPPAGAPGKAPTLAPGPNGLTPVFERAKQQTDKTVALTFDADMTSDQGPRAADGEHFDNPQLISTLRTLKVPSTIFMTGRWAEEYPDQAKAIGTDPTFEIANHSYSHHAFKSPCYGLPALDGAAARADVDRAFAAFRQAGAVNTVPYFRFPGGCYDDPALRALSTAGVTAVQWDVVSGDAFAKDPDAVAEQVLAGVRPGSVVVMHCTRSAAPVTEEAIRKIVPELRKRGYRFVKVSELIGT
;
A
#
# COMPACT_ATOMS: atom_id res chain seq x y z
N MET A 1 -31.89 -9.16 -19.05
CA MET A 1 -30.90 -9.61 -18.04
C MET A 1 -30.72 -8.48 -17.04
N SER A 2 -31.26 -8.65 -15.83
CA SER A 2 -31.42 -7.58 -14.84
C SER A 2 -30.18 -7.49 -13.94
N VAL A 3 -29.54 -6.33 -13.94
CA VAL A 3 -28.36 -6.05 -13.10
C VAL A 3 -28.85 -5.63 -11.71
N ARG A 4 -28.66 -6.50 -10.72
CA ARG A 4 -28.95 -6.19 -9.32
C ARG A 4 -27.86 -5.24 -8.78
N LYS A 5 -28.22 -3.99 -8.55
CA LYS A 5 -27.45 -3.04 -7.74
C LYS A 5 -27.60 -3.44 -6.26
N VAL A 6 -26.49 -3.73 -5.60
CA VAL A 6 -26.46 -3.88 -4.14
C VAL A 6 -26.13 -2.49 -3.57
N ALA A 7 -27.08 -1.90 -2.84
CA ALA A 7 -26.88 -0.67 -2.10
C ALA A 7 -26.41 -1.01 -0.69
N ALA A 8 -25.29 -0.43 -0.26
CA ALA A 8 -24.83 -0.49 1.12
C ALA A 8 -25.60 0.53 1.97
N ALA A 9 -26.14 0.09 3.10
CA ALA A 9 -26.90 0.91 4.03
C ALA A 9 -25.97 1.76 4.90
N ALA A 10 -26.17 3.08 4.91
CA ALA A 10 -25.56 4.00 5.86
C ALA A 10 -26.42 4.06 7.13
N ALA A 11 -25.86 3.66 8.28
CA ALA A 11 -26.48 3.87 9.58
C ALA A 11 -26.13 5.26 10.10
N LEU A 12 -27.12 6.14 10.18
CA LEU A 12 -27.08 7.42 10.87
C LEU A 12 -27.23 7.15 12.37
N SER A 13 -26.38 7.72 13.22
CA SER A 13 -26.65 7.82 14.66
C SER A 13 -26.32 9.22 15.14
N ALA A 14 -27.35 9.88 15.65
CA ALA A 14 -27.30 11.23 16.19
C ALA A 14 -27.27 11.19 17.73
N ALA A 15 -26.50 12.13 18.28
CA ALA A 15 -26.62 12.80 19.57
C ALA A 15 -26.45 12.00 20.89
N LEU A 16 -25.50 12.43 21.72
CA LEU A 16 -25.84 13.16 22.96
C LEU A 16 -24.65 13.96 23.50
N THR A 17 -24.86 15.27 23.65
CA THR A 17 -24.04 16.18 24.45
C THR A 17 -24.50 16.12 25.91
N ALA A 18 -23.56 16.06 26.85
CA ALA A 18 -23.78 16.46 28.23
C ALA A 18 -22.47 16.96 28.84
N SER A 19 -22.38 18.27 29.00
CA SER A 19 -21.37 18.96 29.80
C SER A 19 -21.83 19.00 31.25
N LEU A 20 -20.95 18.71 32.21
CA LEU A 20 -21.06 19.19 33.59
C LEU A 20 -19.65 19.38 34.19
N ALA A 21 -19.51 20.48 34.91
CA ALA A 21 -18.29 21.09 35.39
C ALA A 21 -17.97 20.75 36.86
N GLY A 22 -16.73 21.03 37.26
CA GLY A 22 -16.29 21.28 38.65
C GLY A 22 -15.84 20.03 39.42
N CYS A 23 -14.80 20.02 40.25
CA CYS A 23 -13.99 21.09 40.85
C CYS A 23 -12.57 20.57 41.15
N GLY A 24 -11.60 21.47 41.07
CA GLY A 24 -10.23 21.24 41.51
C GLY A 24 -10.00 21.61 42.98
N GLY A 25 -8.96 20.99 43.55
CA GLY A 25 -8.33 21.23 44.85
C GLY A 25 -7.45 20.01 45.11
N GLY A 26 -6.16 20.05 45.42
CA GLY A 26 -5.29 21.10 45.95
C GLY A 26 -4.44 20.45 47.06
N SER A 27 -3.10 20.59 46.98
CA SER A 27 -2.06 20.12 47.94
C SER A 27 -1.89 18.59 48.08
N GLY A 28 -0.71 17.99 48.12
CA GLY A 28 0.64 18.47 48.41
C GLY A 28 1.17 17.71 49.64
N THR A 29 2.20 16.87 49.48
CA THR A 29 3.23 16.58 50.50
C THR A 29 4.36 15.74 49.90
N LYS A 30 5.59 16.17 50.24
CA LYS A 30 6.89 15.48 50.12
C LYS A 30 6.87 14.29 51.13
N ASP A 31 7.71 13.25 51.08
CA ASP A 31 9.18 13.30 51.07
C ASP A 31 9.78 11.87 51.03
N ALA A 32 11.06 11.83 50.68
CA ALA A 32 12.12 10.93 51.13
C ALA A 32 12.19 9.46 50.65
N GLY A 33 13.20 9.22 49.80
CA GLY A 33 14.35 8.39 50.20
C GLY A 33 14.46 7.02 49.53
N ARG A 34 15.48 6.84 48.66
CA ARG A 34 16.76 6.19 49.01
C ARG A 34 17.51 5.73 47.74
N GLU A 35 18.73 6.25 47.57
CA GLU A 35 19.72 5.80 46.59
C GLU A 35 20.28 4.40 46.92
N ALA A 36 20.65 3.65 45.88
CA ALA A 36 21.88 2.83 45.77
C ALA A 36 21.93 2.19 44.37
N ARG A 37 22.69 2.75 43.42
CA ARG A 37 24.05 2.32 42.98
C ARG A 37 24.20 0.87 42.49
N LEU A 38 24.45 0.78 41.18
CA LEU A 38 25.56 0.14 40.45
C LEU A 38 25.97 -1.30 40.79
N GLY A 39 26.03 -2.12 39.75
CA GLY A 39 26.79 -3.37 39.75
C GLY A 39 26.78 -4.09 38.40
N THR A 40 27.66 -3.69 37.48
CA THR A 40 28.12 -4.54 36.37
C THR A 40 29.16 -5.53 36.93
N PRO A 41 29.30 -6.71 36.32
CA PRO A 41 30.66 -7.12 35.97
C PRO A 41 30.76 -7.74 34.58
N ALA A 42 31.95 -7.54 34.00
CA ALA A 42 32.44 -8.19 32.81
C ALA A 42 33.09 -9.54 33.13
N ALA A 43 33.22 -10.36 32.08
CA ALA A 43 34.44 -11.04 31.65
C ALA A 43 34.40 -12.59 31.57
N SER A 44 34.96 -13.04 30.44
CA SER A 44 35.84 -14.22 30.28
C SER A 44 35.22 -15.54 29.79
N ALA A 45 35.61 -15.90 28.56
CA ALA A 45 35.61 -17.25 28.00
C ALA A 45 36.69 -18.14 28.65
N PRO A 46 36.63 -19.46 28.42
CA PRO A 46 37.72 -20.11 27.72
C PRO A 46 37.28 -21.16 26.67
N ALA A 47 38.20 -21.45 25.76
CA ALA A 47 38.12 -22.46 24.72
C ALA A 47 38.48 -23.88 25.23
N ALA A 48 37.88 -24.94 24.66
CA ALA A 48 38.53 -26.23 24.44
C ALA A 48 37.69 -27.17 23.54
N SER A 49 38.32 -27.57 22.42
CA SER A 49 38.46 -28.95 21.91
C SER A 49 37.25 -29.77 21.45
N ALA A 50 37.29 -30.14 20.16
CA ALA A 50 36.46 -31.15 19.49
C ALA A 50 36.86 -32.60 19.84
N PRO A 51 36.02 -33.58 19.49
CA PRO A 51 36.49 -34.62 18.58
C PRO A 51 35.53 -34.89 17.41
N GLY A 52 36.12 -35.34 16.30
CA GLY A 52 35.46 -35.57 15.03
C GLY A 52 34.53 -36.79 14.98
N ALA A 53 33.60 -36.74 14.04
CA ALA A 53 32.92 -37.90 13.49
C ALA A 53 32.76 -37.69 11.98
N ALA A 54 33.27 -38.66 11.22
CA ALA A 54 33.15 -38.74 9.78
C ALA A 54 31.68 -38.86 9.35
N ALA A 55 31.29 -38.18 8.27
CA ALA A 55 30.04 -38.45 7.57
C ALA A 55 30.19 -38.20 6.06
N ALA A 56 30.20 -39.33 5.35
CA ALA A 56 29.80 -39.59 3.97
C ALA A 56 29.51 -38.39 3.05
N SER A 57 30.32 -38.30 2.00
CA SER A 57 30.02 -37.65 0.72
C SER A 57 28.65 -38.10 0.18
N ARG A 58 27.72 -37.15 0.08
CA ARG A 58 26.47 -37.30 -0.70
C ARG A 58 26.59 -36.46 -1.97
N SER A 59 26.48 -37.12 -3.12
CA SER A 59 26.36 -36.50 -4.44
C SER A 59 25.12 -35.58 -4.48
N PRO A 60 25.18 -34.43 -5.18
CA PRO A 60 24.03 -33.54 -5.30
C PRO A 60 22.97 -34.15 -6.24
N SER A 61 21.73 -34.15 -5.76
CA SER A 61 20.53 -34.45 -6.56
C SER A 61 20.28 -33.31 -7.57
N PRO A 62 19.70 -33.56 -8.77
CA PRO A 62 19.49 -32.52 -9.76
C PRO A 62 18.45 -31.51 -9.25
N GLY A 63 18.84 -30.24 -9.24
CA GLY A 63 18.02 -29.12 -8.79
C GLY A 63 16.74 -28.95 -9.63
N ALA A 64 15.67 -28.55 -8.94
CA ALA A 64 14.44 -28.06 -9.56
C ALA A 64 14.75 -26.90 -10.53
N PRO A 65 13.92 -26.69 -11.58
CA PRO A 65 14.17 -25.64 -12.56
C PRO A 65 14.15 -24.27 -11.87
N GLY A 66 15.28 -23.57 -11.92
CA GLY A 66 15.42 -22.22 -11.40
C GLY A 66 14.47 -21.26 -12.11
N ALA A 67 13.86 -20.35 -11.34
CA ALA A 67 13.15 -19.21 -11.89
C ALA A 67 14.09 -18.43 -12.82
N PRO A 68 13.60 -17.93 -13.97
CA PRO A 68 14.43 -17.14 -14.87
C PRO A 68 14.94 -15.87 -14.17
N PRO A 69 16.19 -15.44 -14.47
CA PRO A 69 16.77 -14.25 -13.85
C PRO A 69 15.96 -13.01 -14.22
N ALA A 70 15.68 -12.17 -13.23
CA ALA A 70 15.08 -10.85 -13.45
C ALA A 70 16.02 -10.01 -14.33
N GLY A 71 15.54 -9.63 -15.51
CA GLY A 71 16.26 -8.74 -16.43
C GLY A 71 16.51 -7.35 -15.82
N ALA A 72 17.53 -6.67 -16.32
CA ALA A 72 17.82 -5.26 -16.02
C ALA A 72 16.56 -4.39 -16.18
N PRO A 73 16.40 -3.30 -15.39
CA PRO A 73 15.16 -2.54 -15.36
C PRO A 73 14.96 -1.78 -16.69
N GLY A 74 14.24 -2.40 -17.62
CA GLY A 74 13.56 -1.67 -18.67
C GLY A 74 12.55 -0.71 -18.05
N LYS A 75 12.28 0.40 -18.73
CA LYS A 75 11.21 1.33 -18.34
C LYS A 75 9.90 0.53 -18.17
N ALA A 76 9.21 0.69 -17.03
CA ALA A 76 7.97 -0.01 -16.77
C ALA A 76 6.96 0.20 -17.92
N PRO A 77 6.30 -0.85 -18.41
CA PRO A 77 5.47 -0.79 -19.61
C PRO A 77 4.25 0.09 -19.36
N THR A 78 3.86 0.89 -20.34
CA THR A 78 2.59 1.63 -20.36
C THR A 78 1.69 1.10 -21.46
N LEU A 79 0.38 1.11 -21.23
CA LEU A 79 -0.57 0.81 -22.29
C LEU A 79 -0.59 1.90 -23.36
N ALA A 80 -0.90 1.52 -24.59
CA ALA A 80 -1.16 2.48 -25.66
C ALA A 80 -2.39 3.34 -25.32
N PRO A 81 -2.47 4.59 -25.81
CA PRO A 81 -3.66 5.43 -25.62
C PRO A 81 -4.94 4.70 -26.00
N GLY A 82 -5.98 4.88 -25.18
CA GLY A 82 -7.31 4.35 -25.43
C GLY A 82 -8.02 5.03 -26.60
N PRO A 83 -9.26 4.62 -26.90
CA PRO A 83 -10.09 5.27 -27.91
C PRO A 83 -10.14 6.79 -27.73
N ASN A 84 -10.12 7.53 -28.84
CA ASN A 84 -10.12 9.00 -28.84
C ASN A 84 -8.92 9.65 -28.12
N GLY A 85 -7.81 8.92 -27.99
CA GLY A 85 -6.59 9.37 -27.31
C GLY A 85 -6.74 9.51 -25.81
N LEU A 86 -7.74 8.86 -25.20
CA LEU A 86 -7.94 8.88 -23.75
C LEU A 86 -6.85 8.11 -23.03
N THR A 87 -6.59 8.49 -21.78
CA THR A 87 -5.71 7.71 -20.90
C THR A 87 -6.22 6.26 -20.81
N PRO A 88 -5.37 5.25 -21.07
CA PRO A 88 -5.80 3.86 -21.00
C PRO A 88 -6.02 3.42 -19.55
N VAL A 89 -6.98 2.53 -19.33
CA VAL A 89 -7.31 1.98 -18.00
C VAL A 89 -6.99 0.48 -17.97
N PHE A 90 -6.19 0.07 -17.00
CA PHE A 90 -5.86 -1.31 -16.68
C PHE A 90 -6.58 -1.72 -15.38
N GLU A 91 -7.40 -2.77 -15.43
CA GLU A 91 -8.11 -3.30 -14.26
C GLU A 91 -7.61 -4.69 -13.85
N ARG A 92 -7.20 -5.49 -14.84
CA ARG A 92 -6.76 -6.88 -14.69
C ARG A 92 -6.03 -7.31 -15.96
N ALA A 93 -5.02 -8.17 -15.83
CA ALA A 93 -4.48 -8.91 -16.97
C ALA A 93 -5.53 -9.93 -17.48
N LYS A 94 -5.96 -9.78 -18.73
CA LYS A 94 -6.95 -10.68 -19.35
C LYS A 94 -6.25 -11.90 -19.94
N GLN A 95 -6.97 -13.04 -19.97
CA GLN A 95 -6.50 -14.27 -20.62
C GLN A 95 -5.20 -14.85 -20.04
N GLN A 96 -4.89 -14.55 -18.77
CA GLN A 96 -3.76 -15.13 -18.05
C GLN A 96 -4.08 -16.56 -17.62
N THR A 97 -3.24 -17.51 -18.06
CA THR A 97 -3.24 -18.90 -17.55
C THR A 97 -2.39 -19.02 -16.30
N ASP A 98 -1.38 -18.16 -16.15
CA ASP A 98 -0.53 -18.12 -14.97
C ASP A 98 -1.30 -17.55 -13.79
N LYS A 99 -1.23 -18.24 -12.65
CA LYS A 99 -1.80 -17.78 -11.39
C LYS A 99 -0.96 -16.65 -10.81
N THR A 100 -0.98 -15.48 -11.42
CA THR A 100 -0.37 -14.25 -10.88
C THR A 100 -1.43 -13.35 -10.28
N VAL A 101 -1.05 -12.57 -9.26
CA VAL A 101 -1.91 -11.57 -8.63
C VAL A 101 -1.04 -10.40 -8.18
N ALA A 102 -1.51 -9.18 -8.41
CA ALA A 102 -0.91 -7.96 -7.89
C ALA A 102 -1.70 -7.47 -6.67
N LEU A 103 -1.02 -7.40 -5.53
CA LEU A 103 -1.52 -6.68 -4.36
C LEU A 103 -1.07 -5.23 -4.47
N THR A 104 -2.01 -4.32 -4.39
CA THR A 104 -1.76 -2.88 -4.53
C THR A 104 -2.27 -2.14 -3.30
N PHE A 105 -1.55 -1.11 -2.89
CA PHE A 105 -1.85 -0.38 -1.66
C PHE A 105 -1.89 1.12 -1.92
N ASP A 106 -3.01 1.74 -1.60
CA ASP A 106 -3.20 3.19 -1.69
C ASP A 106 -2.67 3.81 -0.38
N ALA A 107 -1.67 4.70 -0.50
CA ALA A 107 -1.04 5.43 0.60
C ALA A 107 -1.50 6.88 0.56
N ASP A 108 -2.59 7.14 1.28
CA ASP A 108 -3.43 8.31 1.09
C ASP A 108 -3.15 9.35 2.15
N MET A 109 -3.04 10.60 1.71
CA MET A 109 -3.10 11.74 2.61
C MET A 109 -3.88 12.88 1.96
N THR A 110 -4.96 13.30 2.63
CA THR A 110 -5.84 14.38 2.15
C THR A 110 -5.34 15.76 2.58
N SER A 111 -5.91 16.81 1.99
CA SER A 111 -5.44 18.17 2.20
C SER A 111 -5.60 18.70 3.64
N ASP A 112 -6.53 18.14 4.40
CA ASP A 112 -6.89 18.48 5.78
C ASP A 112 -6.14 17.64 6.84
N GLN A 113 -5.39 16.62 6.43
CA GLN A 113 -4.71 15.70 7.36
C GLN A 113 -3.35 16.20 7.86
N GLY A 114 -2.79 17.27 7.29
CA GLY A 114 -1.50 17.84 7.71
C GLY A 114 -1.48 18.28 9.18
N PRO A 115 -2.43 19.11 9.64
CA PRO A 115 -2.52 19.46 11.06
C PRO A 115 -2.66 18.24 11.97
N ARG A 116 -3.44 17.23 11.57
CA ARG A 116 -3.61 15.99 12.34
C ARG A 116 -2.30 15.19 12.44
N ALA A 117 -1.51 15.15 11.37
CA ALA A 117 -0.19 14.53 11.40
C ALA A 117 0.77 15.29 12.33
N ALA A 118 0.75 16.63 12.27
CA ALA A 118 1.51 17.47 13.19
C ALA A 118 1.11 17.28 14.67
N ASP A 119 -0.16 16.96 14.93
CA ASP A 119 -0.70 16.61 16.25
C ASP A 119 -0.42 15.14 16.66
N GLY A 120 0.29 14.37 15.83
CA GLY A 120 0.75 13.02 16.12
C GLY A 120 -0.08 11.87 15.55
N GLU A 121 -1.06 12.16 14.68
CA GLU A 121 -1.75 11.10 13.93
C GLU A 121 -0.86 10.51 12.84
N HIS A 122 -0.89 9.19 12.70
CA HIS A 122 -0.09 8.45 11.73
C HIS A 122 -0.94 7.93 10.57
N PHE A 123 -0.66 8.43 9.36
CA PHE A 123 -1.26 8.00 8.11
C PHE A 123 -0.38 6.99 7.35
N ASP A 124 0.81 6.67 7.88
CA ASP A 124 1.69 5.62 7.41
C ASP A 124 1.38 4.25 8.09
N ASN A 125 1.79 3.15 7.46
CA ASN A 125 1.72 1.82 8.06
C ASN A 125 3.04 1.04 7.89
N PRO A 126 4.07 1.33 8.70
CA PRO A 126 5.37 0.70 8.58
C PRO A 126 5.34 -0.80 8.88
N GLN A 127 4.38 -1.26 9.70
CA GLN A 127 4.20 -2.68 10.00
C GLN A 127 3.76 -3.45 8.75
N LEU A 128 2.80 -2.91 7.97
CA LEU A 128 2.39 -3.49 6.70
C LEU A 128 3.57 -3.62 5.73
N ILE A 129 4.34 -2.55 5.54
CA ILE A 129 5.51 -2.55 4.64
C ILE A 129 6.55 -3.59 5.11
N SER A 130 6.82 -3.67 6.41
CA SER A 130 7.72 -4.68 6.98
C SER A 130 7.21 -6.11 6.75
N THR A 131 5.91 -6.33 6.87
CA THR A 131 5.28 -7.64 6.63
C THR A 131 5.36 -8.05 5.17
N LEU A 132 5.11 -7.13 4.23
CA LEU A 132 5.28 -7.40 2.80
C LEU A 132 6.74 -7.76 2.45
N ARG A 133 7.72 -7.05 3.03
CA ARG A 133 9.15 -7.41 2.89
C ARG A 133 9.46 -8.79 3.44
N THR A 134 9.03 -9.07 4.66
CA THR A 134 9.27 -10.36 5.35
C THR A 134 8.66 -11.52 4.57
N LEU A 135 7.44 -11.32 4.06
CA LEU A 135 6.75 -12.32 3.26
C LEU A 135 7.28 -12.38 1.82
N LYS A 136 8.14 -11.46 1.38
CA LYS A 136 8.64 -11.33 0.00
C LYS A 136 7.51 -11.21 -1.01
N VAL A 137 6.61 -10.27 -0.77
CA VAL A 137 5.43 -10.00 -1.61
C VAL A 137 5.72 -8.74 -2.41
N PRO A 138 6.05 -8.86 -3.71
CA PRO A 138 6.16 -7.69 -4.56
C PRO A 138 4.81 -6.96 -4.63
N SER A 139 4.82 -5.64 -4.61
CA SER A 139 3.60 -4.83 -4.55
C SER A 139 3.78 -3.45 -5.19
N THR A 140 2.67 -2.88 -5.66
CA THR A 140 2.62 -1.52 -6.20
C THR A 140 1.95 -0.62 -5.18
N ILE A 141 2.66 0.42 -4.73
CA ILE A 141 2.15 1.40 -3.78
C ILE A 141 1.69 2.63 -4.56
N PHE A 142 0.39 2.90 -4.57
CA PHE A 142 -0.19 4.11 -5.15
C PHE A 142 -0.13 5.21 -4.10
N MET A 143 0.88 6.05 -4.20
CA MET A 143 1.22 7.03 -3.18
C MET A 143 0.67 8.40 -3.54
N THR A 144 0.12 9.12 -2.57
CA THR A 144 -0.15 10.54 -2.75
C THR A 144 1.13 11.36 -2.62
N GLY A 145 1.25 12.43 -3.41
CA GLY A 145 2.40 13.34 -3.30
C GLY A 145 2.56 13.93 -1.89
N ARG A 146 1.45 14.26 -1.25
CA ARG A 146 1.42 14.77 0.14
C ARG A 146 1.93 13.73 1.15
N TRP A 147 1.55 12.46 1.01
CA TRP A 147 2.09 11.40 1.86
C TRP A 147 3.62 11.29 1.73
N ALA A 148 4.16 11.47 0.51
CA ALA A 148 5.60 11.44 0.29
C ALA A 148 6.33 12.65 0.91
N GLU A 149 5.68 13.82 0.99
CA GLU A 149 6.24 14.99 1.67
C GLU A 149 6.16 14.88 3.19
N GLU A 150 5.11 14.25 3.72
CA GLU A 150 4.94 14.00 5.16
C GLU A 150 5.90 12.92 5.67
N TYR A 151 6.08 11.85 4.90
CA TYR A 151 6.90 10.69 5.27
C TYR A 151 8.06 10.46 4.27
N PRO A 152 8.97 11.43 4.05
CA PRO A 152 9.96 11.37 2.99
C PRO A 152 10.94 10.20 3.14
N ASP A 153 11.34 9.86 4.37
CA ASP A 153 12.21 8.73 4.64
C ASP A 153 11.54 7.39 4.31
N GLN A 154 10.23 7.27 4.56
CA GLN A 154 9.48 6.07 4.21
C GLN A 154 9.23 5.97 2.71
N ALA A 155 8.88 7.08 2.07
CA ALA A 155 8.73 7.15 0.61
C ALA A 155 10.04 6.75 -0.10
N LYS A 156 11.18 7.25 0.40
CA LYS A 156 12.52 6.82 -0.06
C LYS A 156 12.73 5.34 0.15
N ALA A 157 12.53 4.84 1.37
CA ALA A 157 12.79 3.44 1.70
C ALA A 157 11.93 2.46 0.91
N ILE A 158 10.67 2.82 0.61
CA ILE A 158 9.80 2.06 -0.30
C ILE A 158 10.32 2.19 -1.74
N GLY A 159 10.60 3.41 -2.18
CA GLY A 159 11.00 3.73 -3.55
C GLY A 159 12.40 3.26 -3.95
N THR A 160 13.23 2.79 -3.02
CA THR A 160 14.53 2.17 -3.30
C THR A 160 14.55 0.66 -3.09
N ASP A 161 13.47 0.08 -2.56
CA ASP A 161 13.34 -1.36 -2.32
C ASP A 161 12.85 -2.06 -3.59
N PRO A 162 13.56 -3.09 -4.11
CA PRO A 162 13.17 -3.78 -5.35
C PRO A 162 11.86 -4.56 -5.24
N THR A 163 11.41 -4.84 -4.01
CA THR A 163 10.12 -5.48 -3.72
C THR A 163 8.96 -4.59 -4.15
N PHE A 164 9.13 -3.28 -4.08
CA PHE A 164 8.06 -2.32 -4.34
C PHE A 164 8.30 -1.51 -5.60
N GLU A 165 7.21 -1.01 -6.15
CA GLU A 165 7.21 0.13 -7.06
C GLU A 165 6.22 1.18 -6.55
N ILE A 166 6.49 2.45 -6.86
CA ILE A 166 5.62 3.57 -6.47
C ILE A 166 4.90 4.09 -7.71
N ALA A 167 3.58 4.12 -7.64
CA ALA A 167 2.68 4.73 -8.62
C ALA A 167 2.01 5.97 -8.02
N ASN A 168 1.43 6.81 -8.88
CA ASN A 168 0.83 8.08 -8.49
C ASN A 168 -0.63 7.90 -8.06
N HIS A 169 -1.02 8.53 -6.96
CA HIS A 169 -2.40 8.55 -6.47
C HIS A 169 -2.93 9.97 -6.23
N SER A 170 -2.60 10.90 -7.12
CA SER A 170 -2.79 12.35 -6.98
C SER A 170 -1.85 12.97 -5.93
N TYR A 171 -1.88 14.30 -5.78
CA TYR A 171 -1.07 14.99 -4.78
C TYR A 171 -1.74 14.99 -3.40
N SER A 172 -3.01 15.38 -3.27
CA SER A 172 -3.72 15.47 -1.97
C SER A 172 -5.02 14.66 -1.93
N HIS A 173 -5.07 13.54 -2.65
CA HIS A 173 -6.21 12.64 -2.73
C HIS A 173 -7.50 13.35 -3.21
N HIS A 174 -7.37 14.28 -4.15
CA HIS A 174 -8.51 14.94 -4.79
C HIS A 174 -9.11 14.05 -5.88
N ALA A 175 -10.43 14.08 -6.02
CA ALA A 175 -11.10 13.39 -7.11
C ALA A 175 -10.85 14.10 -8.45
N PHE A 176 -10.97 13.36 -9.55
CA PHE A 176 -10.89 13.91 -10.91
C PHE A 176 -12.27 13.94 -11.57
N LYS A 177 -13.29 13.57 -10.79
CA LYS A 177 -14.70 13.54 -11.15
C LYS A 177 -15.52 13.87 -9.91
N SER A 178 -16.53 14.72 -10.07
CA SER A 178 -17.52 15.02 -9.02
C SER A 178 -18.90 14.46 -9.41
N PRO A 179 -19.67 13.92 -8.45
CA PRO A 179 -19.29 13.62 -7.07
C PRO A 179 -18.41 12.36 -6.98
N CYS A 180 -17.56 12.31 -5.94
CA CYS A 180 -16.80 11.12 -5.56
C CYS A 180 -16.53 11.11 -4.05
N TYR A 181 -17.36 10.42 -3.27
CA TYR A 181 -17.19 10.24 -1.82
C TYR A 181 -16.91 11.51 -1.00
N GLY A 182 -17.37 12.68 -1.46
CA GLY A 182 -17.12 13.97 -0.80
C GLY A 182 -15.71 14.55 -1.02
N LEU A 183 -14.88 13.93 -1.84
CA LEU A 183 -13.55 14.44 -2.19
C LEU A 183 -13.69 15.73 -3.04
N PRO A 184 -12.89 16.77 -2.76
CA PRO A 184 -12.75 17.92 -3.66
C PRO A 184 -12.30 17.44 -5.03
N ALA A 185 -12.87 18.02 -6.09
CA ALA A 185 -12.57 17.62 -7.46
C ALA A 185 -11.65 18.60 -8.16
N LEU A 186 -10.75 18.06 -8.98
CA LEU A 186 -9.89 18.78 -9.93
C LEU A 186 -10.37 18.52 -11.35
N ASP A 187 -10.13 19.46 -12.24
CA ASP A 187 -10.40 19.33 -13.67
C ASP A 187 -9.23 19.84 -14.53
N GLY A 188 -9.29 19.52 -15.83
CA GLY A 188 -8.43 20.07 -16.88
C GLY A 188 -6.95 20.18 -16.51
N ALA A 189 -6.44 21.41 -16.48
CA ALA A 189 -5.04 21.70 -16.19
C ALA A 189 -4.66 21.47 -14.72
N ALA A 190 -5.59 21.64 -13.78
CA ALA A 190 -5.35 21.41 -12.36
C ALA A 190 -5.13 19.92 -12.06
N ALA A 191 -5.94 19.07 -12.69
CA ALA A 191 -5.77 17.61 -12.68
C ALA A 191 -4.37 17.19 -13.17
N ARG A 192 -3.90 17.78 -14.28
CA ARG A 192 -2.56 17.48 -14.80
C ARG A 192 -1.45 17.96 -13.87
N ALA A 193 -1.53 19.20 -13.39
CA ALA A 193 -0.54 19.78 -12.49
C ALA A 193 -0.43 19.01 -11.17
N ASP A 194 -1.54 18.48 -10.67
CA ASP A 194 -1.60 17.63 -9.48
C ASP A 194 -0.79 16.34 -9.66
N VAL A 195 -0.96 15.64 -10.79
CA VAL A 195 -0.18 14.45 -11.13
C VAL A 195 1.33 14.76 -11.23
N ASP A 196 1.70 15.82 -11.94
CA ASP A 196 3.10 16.21 -12.10
C ASP A 196 3.74 16.59 -10.74
N ARG A 197 2.98 17.26 -9.87
CA ARG A 197 3.40 17.62 -8.51
C ARG A 197 3.64 16.38 -7.65
N ALA A 198 2.76 15.39 -7.70
CA ALA A 198 2.96 14.15 -6.94
C ALA A 198 4.22 13.39 -7.41
N PHE A 199 4.47 13.28 -8.72
CA PHE A 199 5.73 12.72 -9.19
C PHE A 199 6.96 13.53 -8.77
N ALA A 200 6.84 14.86 -8.69
CA ALA A 200 7.92 15.71 -8.18
C ALA A 200 8.23 15.42 -6.70
N ALA A 201 7.19 15.25 -5.87
CA ALA A 201 7.35 14.87 -4.46
C ALA A 201 8.08 13.52 -4.30
N PHE A 202 7.75 12.51 -5.11
CA PHE A 202 8.46 11.22 -5.06
C PHE A 202 9.94 11.36 -5.40
N ARG A 203 10.27 12.16 -6.43
CA ARG A 203 11.67 12.45 -6.81
C ARG A 203 12.40 13.19 -5.70
N GLN A 204 11.75 14.15 -5.05
CA GLN A 204 12.33 14.92 -3.94
C GLN A 204 12.57 14.04 -2.70
N ALA A 205 11.69 13.08 -2.42
CA ALA A 205 11.91 12.08 -1.38
C ALA A 205 13.05 11.11 -1.74
N GLY A 206 13.45 11.02 -3.01
CA GLY A 206 14.50 10.09 -3.47
C GLY A 206 13.99 8.70 -3.80
N ALA A 207 12.70 8.54 -4.09
CA ALA A 207 12.14 7.32 -4.65
C ALA A 207 12.58 7.15 -6.11
N VAL A 208 13.19 6.01 -6.44
CA VAL A 208 13.74 5.72 -7.78
C VAL A 208 12.92 4.69 -8.56
N ASN A 209 12.21 3.80 -7.86
CA ASN A 209 11.33 2.78 -8.44
C ASN A 209 9.92 3.34 -8.73
N THR A 210 9.85 4.58 -9.25
CA THR A 210 8.58 5.20 -9.64
C THR A 210 8.15 4.73 -11.02
N VAL A 211 6.90 4.32 -11.18
CA VAL A 211 6.32 3.86 -12.45
C VAL A 211 5.28 4.86 -12.99
N PRO A 212 5.11 4.99 -14.31
CA PRO A 212 4.18 5.94 -14.94
C PRO A 212 2.73 5.45 -14.86
N TYR A 213 2.28 5.08 -13.67
CA TYR A 213 0.91 4.65 -13.40
C TYR A 213 0.23 5.66 -12.51
N PHE A 214 -1.09 5.77 -12.70
CA PHE A 214 -1.94 6.64 -11.92
C PHE A 214 -3.18 5.87 -11.47
N ARG A 215 -3.65 6.07 -10.24
CA ARG A 215 -4.94 5.56 -9.78
C ARG A 215 -5.80 6.73 -9.36
N PHE A 216 -7.04 6.76 -9.82
CA PHE A 216 -7.98 7.83 -9.45
C PHE A 216 -8.38 7.70 -7.97
N PRO A 217 -8.25 8.76 -7.15
CA PRO A 217 -8.78 8.77 -5.79
C PRO A 217 -10.26 8.38 -5.74
N GLY A 218 -10.59 7.46 -4.83
CA GLY A 218 -11.93 6.86 -4.72
C GLY A 218 -12.35 6.00 -5.93
N GLY A 219 -11.47 5.79 -6.91
CA GLY A 219 -11.76 5.04 -8.13
C GLY A 219 -12.75 5.72 -9.08
N CYS A 220 -13.09 7.00 -8.86
CA CYS A 220 -14.05 7.71 -9.67
C CYS A 220 -13.37 8.38 -10.87
N TYR A 221 -13.80 8.03 -12.09
CA TYR A 221 -13.37 8.69 -13.32
C TYR A 221 -14.47 8.68 -14.38
N ASP A 222 -14.28 9.51 -15.40
CA ASP A 222 -15.07 9.61 -16.62
C ASP A 222 -14.17 10.04 -17.79
N ASP A 223 -14.74 10.20 -18.98
CA ASP A 223 -14.01 10.62 -20.16
C ASP A 223 -13.28 11.97 -20.00
N PRO A 224 -13.87 13.02 -19.38
CA PRO A 224 -13.14 14.24 -19.01
C PRO A 224 -11.89 13.97 -18.15
N ALA A 225 -12.01 13.14 -17.10
CA ALA A 225 -10.88 12.79 -16.24
C ALA A 225 -9.77 12.06 -17.02
N LEU A 226 -10.14 11.08 -17.85
CA LEU A 226 -9.18 10.37 -18.71
C LEU A 226 -8.54 11.28 -19.75
N ARG A 227 -9.28 12.28 -20.25
CA ARG A 227 -8.77 13.27 -21.21
C ARG A 227 -7.77 14.22 -20.57
N ALA A 228 -8.04 14.66 -19.34
CA ALA A 228 -7.13 15.53 -18.57
C ALA A 228 -5.75 14.88 -18.36
N LEU A 229 -5.71 13.55 -18.22
CA LEU A 229 -4.48 12.79 -18.03
C LEU A 229 -3.81 12.32 -19.33
N SER A 230 -4.44 12.48 -20.50
CA SER A 230 -3.93 11.92 -21.78
C SER A 230 -2.50 12.35 -22.09
N THR A 231 -2.14 13.60 -21.76
CA THR A 231 -0.81 14.15 -22.01
C THR A 231 0.21 13.81 -20.91
N ALA A 232 -0.23 13.25 -19.77
CA ALA A 232 0.65 12.87 -18.66
C ALA A 232 1.45 11.60 -18.97
N GLY A 233 1.06 10.86 -20.01
CA GLY A 233 1.76 9.65 -20.44
C GLY A 233 1.69 8.52 -19.40
N VAL A 234 0.67 8.54 -18.55
CA VAL A 234 0.42 7.51 -17.53
C VAL A 234 -0.56 6.45 -18.04
N THR A 235 -0.48 5.26 -17.46
CA THR A 235 -1.59 4.28 -17.52
C THR A 235 -2.42 4.41 -16.25
N ALA A 236 -3.74 4.60 -16.40
CA ALA A 236 -4.64 4.53 -15.25
C ALA A 236 -4.76 3.07 -14.79
N VAL A 237 -4.59 2.79 -13.51
CA VAL A 237 -4.65 1.44 -12.94
C VAL A 237 -5.72 1.40 -11.87
N GLN A 238 -6.77 0.64 -12.15
CA GLN A 238 -7.86 0.35 -11.23
C GLN A 238 -7.65 -1.06 -10.64
N TRP A 239 -8.73 -1.79 -10.43
CA TRP A 239 -8.71 -3.09 -9.78
C TRP A 239 -9.94 -3.90 -10.23
N ASP A 240 -9.86 -5.21 -10.07
CA ASP A 240 -11.03 -6.09 -10.20
C ASP A 240 -11.44 -6.75 -8.89
N VAL A 241 -10.61 -6.64 -7.84
CA VAL A 241 -10.91 -7.13 -6.49
C VAL A 241 -10.79 -5.98 -5.50
N VAL A 242 -11.90 -5.64 -4.86
CA VAL A 242 -11.96 -4.71 -3.71
C VAL A 242 -11.75 -5.52 -2.44
N SER A 243 -10.76 -5.18 -1.61
CA SER A 243 -10.53 -5.91 -0.35
C SER A 243 -11.55 -5.59 0.75
N GLY A 244 -12.09 -4.38 0.75
CA GLY A 244 -12.98 -3.89 1.81
C GLY A 244 -12.25 -3.52 3.10
N ASP A 245 -10.93 -3.30 3.04
CA ASP A 245 -10.11 -2.99 4.21
C ASP A 245 -10.28 -1.58 4.76
N ALA A 246 -10.72 -0.63 3.92
CA ALA A 246 -11.05 0.72 4.34
C ALA A 246 -12.11 0.71 5.45
N PHE A 247 -11.72 1.25 6.61
CA PHE A 247 -12.46 1.35 7.86
C PHE A 247 -12.88 0.00 8.47
N ALA A 248 -12.34 -1.11 7.96
CA ALA A 248 -12.60 -2.43 8.49
C ALA A 248 -12.01 -2.59 9.89
N LYS A 249 -12.71 -3.37 10.72
CA LYS A 249 -12.27 -3.76 12.06
C LYS A 249 -11.99 -5.27 12.17
N ASP A 250 -12.34 -6.02 11.14
CA ASP A 250 -12.22 -7.48 11.11
C ASP A 250 -11.26 -7.88 9.97
N PRO A 251 -10.02 -8.30 10.29
CA PRO A 251 -9.07 -8.78 9.28
C PRO A 251 -9.49 -10.09 8.62
N ASP A 252 -10.30 -10.94 9.27
CA ASP A 252 -10.79 -12.17 8.64
C ASP A 252 -11.77 -11.87 7.52
N ALA A 253 -12.71 -10.95 7.74
CA ALA A 253 -13.65 -10.51 6.70
C ALA A 253 -12.92 -9.94 5.46
N VAL A 254 -11.89 -9.12 5.67
CA VAL A 254 -11.05 -8.59 4.58
C VAL A 254 -10.34 -9.72 3.83
N ALA A 255 -9.75 -10.67 4.58
CA ALA A 255 -9.05 -11.81 3.98
C ALA A 255 -9.99 -12.69 3.17
N GLU A 256 -11.16 -13.02 3.70
CA GLU A 256 -12.20 -13.80 3.01
C GLU A 256 -12.65 -13.14 1.72
N GLN A 257 -12.91 -11.82 1.75
CA GLN A 257 -13.32 -11.06 0.58
C GLN A 257 -12.25 -11.08 -0.52
N VAL A 258 -10.98 -10.85 -0.18
CA VAL A 258 -9.88 -10.93 -1.15
C VAL A 258 -9.75 -12.35 -1.70
N LEU A 259 -9.73 -13.35 -0.83
CA LEU A 259 -9.55 -14.75 -1.21
C LEU A 259 -10.70 -15.28 -2.07
N ALA A 260 -11.92 -14.76 -1.90
CA ALA A 260 -13.07 -15.11 -2.72
C ALA A 260 -13.03 -14.42 -4.10
N GLY A 261 -12.48 -13.21 -4.19
CA GLY A 261 -12.44 -12.42 -5.42
C GLY A 261 -11.27 -12.73 -6.36
N VAL A 262 -10.12 -13.15 -5.81
CA VAL A 262 -8.89 -13.33 -6.60
C VAL A 262 -9.02 -14.43 -7.65
N ARG A 263 -8.63 -14.07 -8.88
CA ARG A 263 -8.46 -14.97 -10.04
C ARG A 263 -7.12 -14.69 -10.74
N PRO A 264 -6.65 -15.54 -11.67
CA PRO A 264 -5.43 -15.28 -12.44
C PRO A 264 -5.44 -13.88 -13.08
N GLY A 265 -4.35 -13.14 -12.90
CA GLY A 265 -4.16 -11.79 -13.39
C GLY A 265 -4.79 -10.67 -12.56
N SER A 266 -5.45 -11.00 -11.43
CA SER A 266 -6.16 -10.02 -10.59
C SER A 266 -5.28 -8.90 -10.06
N VAL A 267 -5.89 -7.71 -9.97
CA VAL A 267 -5.36 -6.55 -9.24
C VAL A 267 -6.26 -6.31 -8.04
N VAL A 268 -5.69 -6.41 -6.85
CA VAL A 268 -6.39 -6.21 -5.58
C VAL A 268 -6.10 -4.80 -5.06
N VAL A 269 -7.14 -4.02 -4.76
CA VAL A 269 -7.00 -2.73 -4.07
C VAL A 269 -7.10 -2.92 -2.56
N MET A 270 -6.11 -2.39 -1.85
CA MET A 270 -5.98 -2.32 -0.40
C MET A 270 -5.38 -0.96 -0.04
N HIS A 271 -5.20 -0.65 1.24
CA HIS A 271 -4.69 0.64 1.70
C HIS A 271 -3.51 0.48 2.66
N CYS A 272 -2.57 1.42 2.62
CA CYS A 272 -1.44 1.55 3.54
C CYS A 272 -1.72 2.58 4.65
N THR A 273 -2.88 3.24 4.64
CA THR A 273 -3.19 4.32 5.57
C THR A 273 -3.68 3.77 6.91
N ARG A 274 -2.82 3.69 7.94
CA ARG A 274 -3.15 3.01 9.21
C ARG A 274 -4.43 3.52 9.88
N SER A 275 -4.63 4.84 9.92
CA SER A 275 -5.82 5.44 10.52
C SER A 275 -7.12 5.08 9.78
N ALA A 276 -7.04 4.85 8.46
CA ALA A 276 -8.19 4.53 7.62
C ALA A 276 -8.34 3.03 7.34
N ALA A 277 -7.29 2.22 7.43
CA ALA A 277 -7.29 0.78 7.16
C ALA A 277 -6.45 0.03 8.20
N PRO A 278 -6.93 -0.02 9.46
CA PRO A 278 -6.10 -0.45 10.59
C PRO A 278 -5.78 -1.95 10.59
N VAL A 279 -6.59 -2.76 9.90
CA VAL A 279 -6.48 -4.23 9.91
C VAL A 279 -5.82 -4.83 8.66
N THR A 280 -5.36 -4.00 7.72
CA THR A 280 -4.81 -4.47 6.43
C THR A 280 -3.58 -5.36 6.61
N GLU A 281 -2.71 -5.04 7.57
CA GLU A 281 -1.52 -5.84 7.86
C GLU A 281 -1.89 -7.26 8.33
N GLU A 282 -2.85 -7.37 9.25
CA GLU A 282 -3.32 -8.64 9.79
C GLU A 282 -4.02 -9.48 8.71
N ALA A 283 -4.79 -8.84 7.83
CA ALA A 283 -5.40 -9.50 6.68
C ALA A 283 -4.33 -10.05 5.72
N ILE A 284 -3.26 -9.29 5.45
CA ILE A 284 -2.16 -9.73 4.58
C ILE A 284 -1.47 -10.99 5.11
N ARG A 285 -1.30 -11.12 6.43
CA ARG A 285 -0.74 -12.33 7.06
C ARG A 285 -1.59 -13.57 6.79
N LYS A 286 -2.89 -13.42 6.50
CA LYS A 286 -3.82 -14.51 6.17
C LYS A 286 -3.90 -14.75 4.65
N ILE A 287 -4.01 -13.66 3.87
CA ILE A 287 -4.17 -13.69 2.41
C ILE A 287 -2.96 -14.35 1.73
N VAL A 288 -1.75 -13.91 2.09
CA VAL A 288 -0.52 -14.31 1.40
C VAL A 288 -0.24 -15.82 1.44
N PRO A 289 -0.23 -16.49 2.61
CA PRO A 289 0.00 -17.93 2.65
C PRO A 289 -1.10 -18.72 1.94
N GLU A 290 -2.35 -18.29 2.03
CA GLU A 290 -3.47 -19.00 1.41
C GLU A 290 -3.45 -18.88 -0.13
N LEU A 291 -3.15 -17.70 -0.68
CA LEU A 291 -2.98 -17.56 -2.13
C LEU A 291 -1.78 -18.37 -2.65
N ARG A 292 -0.67 -18.42 -1.91
CA ARG A 292 0.46 -19.31 -2.25
C ARG A 292 0.05 -20.78 -2.27
N LYS A 293 -0.72 -21.24 -1.27
CA LYS A 293 -1.25 -22.60 -1.22
C LYS A 293 -2.14 -22.92 -2.43
N ARG A 294 -2.88 -21.93 -2.94
CA ARG A 294 -3.68 -22.03 -4.17
C ARG A 294 -2.86 -21.97 -5.47
N GLY A 295 -1.54 -21.79 -5.36
CA GLY A 295 -0.59 -21.76 -6.46
C GLY A 295 -0.36 -20.37 -7.05
N TYR A 296 -0.76 -19.29 -6.37
CA TYR A 296 -0.52 -17.94 -6.86
C TYR A 296 0.90 -17.45 -6.60
N ARG A 297 1.45 -16.73 -7.58
CA ARG A 297 2.63 -15.88 -7.44
C ARG A 297 2.22 -14.42 -7.33
N PHE A 298 2.86 -13.70 -6.42
CA PHE A 298 2.69 -12.26 -6.31
C PHE A 298 3.60 -11.55 -7.29
N VAL A 299 3.10 -10.49 -7.92
CA VAL A 299 3.82 -9.67 -8.90
C VAL A 299 3.47 -8.19 -8.72
N LYS A 300 4.31 -7.30 -9.25
CA LYS A 300 3.96 -5.88 -9.40
C LYS A 300 2.95 -5.66 -10.53
N VAL A 301 2.29 -4.50 -10.53
CA VAL A 301 1.38 -4.11 -11.63
C VAL A 301 2.15 -4.03 -12.96
N SER A 302 3.38 -3.52 -12.94
CA SER A 302 4.22 -3.45 -14.15
C SER A 302 4.44 -4.82 -14.81
N GLU A 303 4.59 -5.87 -14.02
CA GLU A 303 4.71 -7.24 -14.52
C GLU A 303 3.40 -7.73 -15.14
N LEU A 304 2.24 -7.41 -14.55
CA LEU A 304 0.94 -7.76 -15.14
C LEU A 304 0.62 -7.01 -16.43
N ILE A 305 1.06 -5.76 -16.56
CA ILE A 305 0.87 -4.97 -17.79
C ILE A 305 1.83 -5.44 -18.89
N GLY A 306 3.02 -5.92 -18.52
CA GLY A 306 4.03 -6.38 -19.47
C GLY A 306 3.81 -7.79 -20.03
N THR A 307 2.77 -8.51 -19.60
CA THR A 307 2.46 -9.87 -20.08
C THR A 307 1.77 -9.89 -21.43
#